data_AF-R4K794-F1
#
_entry.id   AF-R4K794-F1
#
_cell.length_a   1.000
_cell.length_b   1.000
_cell.length_c   1.000
_cell.angle_alpha   90.00
_cell.angle_beta   90.00
_cell.angle_gamma   90.00
#
_symmetry.space_group_name_H-M   'P 1'
#
loop_
_entity.id
_entity.type
_entity.pdbx_description
1 polymer ?
#
loop_
_entity_poly.entity_id
_entity_poly.type
_entity_poly.pdbx_seq_one_letter_code
_entity_poly.pdbx_strand_id
1 'polypeptide(L)'
;MAKYKIYIDETRTLRHTVILETEEDIDKTLDQAQIGDCVHLYDVISALEDEGCNVNEVAEDDNGDSEFDVDEYEEIDESEGNVDGKKS
;
A
#
# COMPACT_ATOMS: atom_id res chain seq x y z
N MET A 1 9.01 13.31 1.49
CA MET A 1 8.61 11.90 1.63
C MET A 1 7.22 11.89 2.20
N ALA A 2 6.26 11.46 1.39
CA ALA A 2 4.90 11.23 1.82
C ALA A 2 4.74 9.73 2.08
N LYS A 3 3.97 9.40 3.11
CA LYS A 3 3.73 8.04 3.54
C LYS A 3 2.34 7.64 3.07
N TYR A 4 2.23 6.47 2.46
CA TYR A 4 0.98 5.96 1.92
C TYR A 4 0.73 4.56 2.44
N LYS A 5 -0.54 4.24 2.62
CA LYS A 5 -1.05 2.93 2.98
C LYS A 5 -1.88 2.43 1.81
N ILE A 6 -1.37 1.43 1.11
CA ILE A 6 -2.07 0.80 0.00
C ILE A 6 -2.77 -0.46 0.50
N TYR A 7 -3.96 -0.70 -0.03
CA TYR A 7 -4.76 -1.87 0.26
C TYR A 7 -4.74 -2.78 -0.96
N ILE A 8 -4.30 -4.00 -0.76
CA ILE A 8 -4.15 -5.01 -1.80
C ILE A 8 -5.21 -6.08 -1.50
N ASP A 9 -6.29 -6.05 -2.26
CA ASP A 9 -7.39 -7.00 -2.13
C ASP A 9 -7.05 -8.28 -2.91
N GLU A 10 -7.03 -9.39 -2.19
CA GLU A 10 -6.97 -10.73 -2.73
C GLU A 10 -8.37 -11.13 -3.20
N THR A 11 -8.48 -11.69 -4.40
CA THR A 11 -9.73 -11.95 -5.17
C THR A 11 -10.90 -12.61 -4.41
N ARG A 12 -10.70 -13.15 -3.21
CA ARG A 12 -11.74 -13.92 -2.51
C ARG A 12 -12.01 -13.61 -1.05
N THR A 13 -11.12 -13.01 -0.26
CA THR A 13 -11.45 -12.74 1.16
C THR A 13 -10.42 -11.92 1.96
N LEU A 14 -9.20 -11.73 1.46
CA LEU A 14 -8.11 -11.16 2.25
C LEU A 14 -7.73 -9.78 1.71
N ARG A 15 -7.51 -8.83 2.61
CA ARG A 15 -7.00 -7.51 2.27
C ARG A 15 -5.67 -7.33 2.95
N HIS A 16 -4.61 -7.29 2.16
CA HIS A 16 -3.26 -6.99 2.63
C HIS A 16 -3.08 -5.49 2.69
N THR A 17 -2.26 -5.06 3.64
CA THR A 17 -1.96 -3.64 3.81
C THR A 17 -0.46 -3.45 3.67
N VAL A 18 -0.05 -2.54 2.80
CA VAL A 18 1.35 -2.17 2.65
C VAL A 18 1.48 -0.69 2.95
N ILE A 19 2.38 -0.36 3.88
CA ILE A 19 2.75 0.99 4.21
C ILE A 19 4.08 1.29 3.51
N LEU A 20 4.07 2.27 2.62
CA LEU A 20 5.22 2.69 1.84
C LEU A 20 5.44 4.19 1.96
N GLU A 21 6.68 4.63 1.73
CA GLU A 21 7.05 6.04 1.62
C GLU A 21 7.62 6.30 0.24
N THR A 22 7.19 7.38 -0.41
CA THR A 22 7.75 7.79 -1.69
C THR A 22 7.93 9.31 -1.77
N GLU A 23 8.91 9.73 -2.57
CA GLU A 23 9.08 11.12 -2.98
C GLU A 23 8.39 11.42 -4.32
N GLU A 24 7.99 10.38 -5.05
CA GLU A 24 7.24 10.47 -6.29
C GLU A 24 5.72 10.47 -6.05
N ASP A 25 4.98 10.70 -7.13
CA ASP A 25 3.52 10.67 -7.15
C ASP A 25 3.04 9.21 -7.06
N ILE A 26 2.21 8.91 -6.06
CA ILE A 26 1.80 7.53 -5.76
C ILE A 26 0.97 6.91 -6.89
N ASP A 27 0.07 7.67 -7.52
CA ASP A 27 -0.71 7.17 -8.66
C ASP A 27 0.21 6.75 -9.81
N LYS A 28 1.24 7.55 -10.09
CA LYS A 28 2.23 7.22 -11.12
C LYS A 28 3.03 5.97 -10.75
N THR A 29 3.45 5.83 -9.50
CA THR A 29 4.17 4.63 -9.04
C THR A 29 3.30 3.38 -9.12
N LEU A 30 2.02 3.45 -8.71
CA LEU A 30 1.10 2.32 -8.77
C LEU A 30 0.82 1.89 -10.22
N ASP A 31 0.66 2.84 -11.15
CA ASP A 31 0.50 2.56 -12.59
C ASP A 31 1.75 1.89 -13.19
N GLN A 32 2.95 2.40 -12.84
CA GLN A 32 4.23 1.86 -13.32
C GLN A 32 4.55 0.49 -12.74
N ALA A 33 4.20 0.25 -11.48
CA ALA A 33 4.44 -1.03 -10.79
C ALA A 33 3.58 -2.18 -11.35
N GLN A 34 2.64 -1.91 -12.28
CA GLN A 34 1.79 -2.89 -12.96
C GLN A 34 1.13 -3.92 -12.01
N ILE A 35 0.69 -3.45 -10.85
CA ILE A 35 0.39 -4.32 -9.70
C ILE A 35 -0.73 -5.33 -10.01
N GLY A 36 -1.66 -5.01 -10.92
CA GLY A 36 -2.74 -5.90 -11.35
C GLY A 36 -2.31 -7.15 -12.12
N ASP A 37 -1.03 -7.29 -12.50
CA ASP A 37 -0.47 -8.51 -13.10
C ASP A 37 0.34 -9.35 -12.09
N CYS A 38 0.52 -8.87 -10.86
CA CYS A 38 1.30 -9.56 -9.83
C CYS A 38 0.51 -10.72 -9.20
N VAL A 39 1.13 -11.89 -9.18
CA VAL A 39 0.56 -13.12 -8.59
C VAL A 39 0.92 -13.24 -7.11
N HIS A 40 1.92 -12.50 -6.62
CA HIS A 40 2.34 -12.51 -5.23
C HIS A 40 2.52 -11.10 -4.67
N LEU A 41 2.13 -10.91 -3.40
CA LEU A 41 2.38 -9.69 -2.64
C LEU A 41 3.86 -9.27 -2.66
N TYR A 42 4.77 -10.24 -2.67
CA TYR A 42 6.20 -9.96 -2.76
C TYR A 42 6.61 -9.34 -4.10
N ASP A 43 5.95 -9.72 -5.20
CA ASP A 43 6.20 -9.09 -6.50
C ASP A 43 5.73 -7.63 -6.49
N VAL A 44 4.61 -7.35 -5.83
CA VAL A 44 4.11 -5.99 -5.62
C VAL A 44 5.11 -5.15 -4.84
N ILE A 45 5.59 -5.66 -3.70
CA ILE A 45 6.57 -4.99 -2.85
C ILE A 45 7.85 -4.72 -3.65
N SER A 46 8.35 -5.72 -4.38
CA SER A 46 9.57 -5.58 -5.17
C SER A 46 9.41 -4.56 -6.30
N ALA A 47 8.23 -4.47 -6.93
CA ALA A 47 7.96 -3.47 -7.96
C ALA A 47 7.91 -2.05 -7.38
N LEU A 48 7.30 -1.88 -6.19
CA LEU A 48 7.29 -0.60 -5.49
C LEU A 48 8.70 -0.16 -5.09
N GLU A 49 9.54 -1.09 -4.61
CA GLU A 49 10.94 -0.79 -4.28
C GLU A 49 11.78 -0.45 -5.53
N ASP A 50 11.53 -1.10 -6.68
CA ASP A 50 12.22 -0.80 -7.95
C ASP A 50 11.88 0.61 -8.45
N GLU A 51 10.63 1.04 -8.27
CA GLU A 51 10.16 2.41 -8.56
C GLU A 51 10.59 3.45 -7.51
N GLY A 52 11.44 3.06 -6.54
CA GLY A 52 12.02 3.97 -5.56
C GLY A 52 11.15 4.25 -4.34
N CYS A 53 10.11 3.45 -4.10
CA CYS A 53 9.38 3.50 -2.83
C CYS A 53 10.15 2.76 -1.73
N ASN A 54 10.01 3.23 -0.51
CA ASN A 54 10.52 2.56 0.68
C ASN A 54 9.38 1.87 1.41
N VAL A 55 9.31 0.54 1.33
CA VAL A 55 8.27 -0.25 2.00
C VAL A 55 8.63 -0.42 3.47
N ASN A 56 7.81 0.14 4.35
CA ASN A 56 8.07 0.15 5.80
C ASN A 56 7.42 -1.02 6.53
N GLU A 57 6.18 -1.34 6.19
CA GLU A 57 5.41 -2.34 6.90
C GLU A 57 4.47 -3.07 5.93
N VAL A 58 4.40 -4.40 6.10
CA VAL A 58 3.55 -5.28 5.33
C VAL A 58 2.76 -6.09 6.34
N ALA A 59 1.43 -5.93 6.35
CA ALA A 59 0.54 -6.75 7.14
C ALA A 59 -0.05 -7.85 6.23
N GLU A 60 0.45 -9.07 6.42
CA GLU A 60 0.03 -10.28 5.70
C GLU A 60 -0.90 -11.11 6.59
N ASP A 61 -2.12 -11.42 6.14
CA ASP A 61 -3.11 -12.14 6.98
C ASP A 61 -3.18 -13.66 6.69
N ASP A 62 -2.88 -14.15 5.48
CA ASP A 62 -2.66 -15.60 5.24
C ASP A 62 -1.94 -15.85 3.89
N ASN A 63 -1.20 -16.95 3.81
CA ASN A 63 -0.16 -17.21 2.81
C ASN A 63 -0.71 -18.06 1.63
N GLY A 64 -1.75 -17.58 0.95
CA GLY A 64 -2.39 -18.24 -0.19
C GLY A 64 -1.87 -17.78 -1.55
N ASP A 65 -1.80 -18.69 -2.52
CA ASP A 65 -1.60 -18.36 -3.94
C ASP A 65 -2.92 -17.80 -4.52
N SER A 66 -3.05 -16.49 -4.64
CA SER A 66 -4.24 -15.83 -5.18
C SER A 66 -3.88 -14.62 -6.05
N GLU A 67 -4.85 -14.16 -6.85
CA GLU A 67 -4.70 -12.94 -7.67
C GLU A 67 -4.93 -11.70 -6.79
N PHE A 68 -4.00 -10.74 -6.87
CA PHE A 68 -3.99 -9.52 -6.07
C PHE A 68 -4.39 -8.32 -6.93
N ASP A 69 -5.24 -7.44 -6.40
CA ASP A 69 -5.62 -6.18 -7.02
C ASP A 69 -5.44 -5.01 -6.03
N VAL A 70 -5.08 -3.83 -6.52
CA VAL A 70 -4.86 -2.63 -5.69
C VAL A 70 -5.87 -1.59 -6.10
N ASP A 71 -7.00 -1.58 -5.39
CA ASP A 71 -8.12 -0.70 -5.71
C ASP A 71 -8.11 0.59 -4.86
N GLU A 72 -7.38 0.59 -3.73
CA GLU A 72 -7.49 1.66 -2.72
C GLU A 72 -6.15 2.00 -2.06
N TYR A 73 -5.88 3.31 -1.89
CA TYR A 73 -4.75 3.83 -1.11
C TYR A 73 -5.16 5.02 -0.23
N GLU A 74 -4.44 5.21 0.87
CA GLU A 74 -4.64 6.29 1.84
C GLU A 74 -3.31 6.99 2.15
N GLU A 75 -3.27 8.32 2.05
CA GLU A 75 -2.10 9.10 2.49
C GLU A 75 -2.09 9.19 4.03
N ILE A 76 -0.99 8.76 4.64
CA ILE A 76 -0.73 8.91 6.07
C ILE A 76 0.00 10.24 6.28
N ASP A 77 -0.76 11.29 6.57
CA ASP A 77 -0.18 12.56 6.99
C ASP A 77 0.29 12.46 8.46
N GLU A 78 1.60 12.46 8.68
CA GLU A 78 2.18 12.42 10.02
C GLU A 78 1.98 13.73 10.82
N SER A 79 1.31 14.75 10.26
CA SER A 79 1.02 16.02 10.94
C SER A 79 -0.29 16.01 11.72
N GLU A 80 -1.14 14.98 11.63
CA GLU A 80 -2.32 14.83 12.49
C GLU A 80 -1.99 14.25 13.88
N GLY A 81 -1.11 14.95 14.58
CA GLY A 81 -1.14 14.99 16.03
C GLY A 81 -2.37 15.78 16.50
N ASN A 82 -3.40 15.06 16.93
CA ASN A 82 -4.40 15.50 17.93
C ASN A 82 -5.49 16.50 17.46
N VAL A 83 -6.63 15.98 16.96
CA VAL A 83 -7.92 16.70 16.97
C VAL A 83 -9.12 15.79 17.23
N ASP A 84 -9.15 15.09 18.38
CA ASP A 84 -10.45 14.80 19.01
C ASP A 84 -10.74 15.90 20.03
N GLY A 85 -11.16 17.05 19.49
CA GLY A 85 -11.74 18.14 20.23
C GLY A 85 -13.09 17.73 20.79
N LYS A 86 -13.10 16.92 21.85
CA LYS A 86 -14.31 16.65 22.64
C LYS A 86 -14.65 17.88 23.49
N LYS A 87 -15.38 18.81 22.87
CA LYS A 87 -16.04 19.91 23.56
C LYS A 87 -17.30 19.36 24.23
N SER A 88 -17.23 19.11 25.54
CA SER A 88 -18.39 18.95 26.42
C SER A 88 -18.54 20.19 27.30
#